data_AF-A0A7S2EYJ4-F1
#
_entry.id   AF-A0A7S2EYJ4-F1
#
_cell.length_a   1.000
_cell.length_b   1.000
_cell.length_c   1.000
_cell.angle_alpha   90.00
_cell.angle_beta   90.00
_cell.angle_gamma   90.00
#
_symmetry.space_group_name_H-M   'P 1'
#
loop_
_entity.id
_entity.type
_entity.pdbx_description
1 polymer ?
#
loop_
_entity_poly.entity_id
_entity_poly.type
_entity_poly.pdbx_seq_one_letter_code
_entity_poly.pdbx_strand_id
1 'polypeptide(L)'
;GFPPRQVRAIRSGLSPGLTLVVGPPGTGKTDVAVQIVANLYHSFPTQRTVLVTHSNAALNDLFEKVMARGDVDERYMLRLGSGERDLNTDTEHDFTKTGRVAHILARRAGLLEQVQLMSESLGVSGRAERGPDGSPSYTCETSEYFQLHHIRKRVQIFESKVKELEGTYGDEETGRMNVE
;
A
#
# COMPACT_ATOMS: atom_id res chain seq x y z
N GLY A 1 -22.13 3.57 9.93
CA GLY A 1 -21.71 2.54 10.91
C GLY A 1 -22.52 1.27 10.71
N PHE A 2 -21.94 0.10 10.93
CA PHE A 2 -22.61 -1.20 10.73
C PHE A 2 -23.57 -1.53 11.89
N PRO A 3 -24.79 -2.05 11.65
CA PRO A 3 -25.69 -2.54 12.69
C PRO A 3 -25.10 -3.75 13.45
N PRO A 4 -25.54 -4.03 14.69
CA PRO A 4 -24.94 -5.07 15.55
C PRO A 4 -24.84 -6.47 14.91
N ARG A 5 -25.81 -6.85 14.07
CA ARG A 5 -25.78 -8.14 13.35
C ARG A 5 -24.64 -8.20 12.32
N GLN A 6 -24.42 -7.10 11.60
CA GLN A 6 -23.34 -6.99 10.62
C GLN A 6 -21.98 -6.91 11.32
N VAL A 7 -21.88 -6.18 12.44
CA VAL A 7 -20.66 -6.15 13.27
C VAL A 7 -20.28 -7.56 13.74
N ARG A 8 -21.25 -8.37 14.18
CA ARG A 8 -21.00 -9.78 14.55
C ARG A 8 -20.53 -10.62 13.36
N ALA A 9 -21.13 -10.42 12.18
CA ALA A 9 -20.71 -11.11 10.96
C ALA A 9 -19.27 -10.73 10.58
N ILE A 10 -18.90 -9.45 10.65
CA ILE A 10 -17.54 -8.97 10.39
C ILE A 10 -16.56 -9.61 11.38
N ARG A 11 -16.86 -9.55 12.69
CA ARG A 11 -16.00 -10.14 13.72
C ARG A 11 -15.80 -11.64 13.53
N SER A 12 -16.87 -12.35 13.18
CA SER A 12 -16.82 -13.79 12.87
C SER A 12 -15.94 -14.06 11.64
N GLY A 13 -16.05 -13.24 10.59
CA GLY A 13 -15.26 -13.38 9.37
C GLY A 13 -13.76 -13.13 9.53
N LEU A 14 -13.33 -12.50 10.62
CA LEU A 14 -11.90 -12.33 10.96
C LEU A 14 -11.34 -13.47 11.80
N SER A 15 -12.20 -14.33 12.33
CA SER A 15 -11.79 -15.49 13.11
C SER A 15 -11.59 -16.69 12.17
N PRO A 16 -10.60 -17.56 12.44
CA PRO A 16 -10.47 -18.82 11.70
C PRO A 16 -11.76 -19.65 11.80
N GLY A 17 -12.13 -20.32 10.70
CA GLY A 17 -13.29 -21.20 10.63
C GLY A 17 -14.29 -20.78 9.55
N LEU A 18 -15.51 -21.30 9.65
CA LEU A 18 -16.61 -21.03 8.71
C LEU A 18 -17.55 -19.97 9.27
N THR A 19 -17.68 -18.85 8.56
CA THR A 19 -18.68 -17.81 8.85
C THR A 19 -19.74 -17.82 7.75
N LEU A 20 -20.98 -18.17 8.11
CA LEU A 20 -22.13 -18.10 7.21
C LEU A 20 -22.98 -16.86 7.50
N VAL A 21 -23.13 -15.97 6.51
CA VAL A 21 -23.94 -14.76 6.63
C VAL A 21 -25.20 -14.92 5.78
N VAL A 22 -26.35 -15.01 6.45
CA VAL A 22 -27.67 -15.06 5.79
C VAL A 22 -28.40 -13.75 6.04
N GLY A 23 -28.96 -13.16 4.98
CA GLY A 23 -29.78 -11.97 5.08
C GLY A 23 -30.66 -11.78 3.84
N PRO A 24 -31.86 -11.20 3.98
CA PRO A 24 -32.73 -10.84 2.86
C PRO A 24 -32.02 -10.02 1.76
N PRO A 25 -32.60 -9.90 0.56
CA PRO A 25 -32.16 -8.92 -0.44
C PRO A 25 -32.07 -7.51 0.18
N GLY A 26 -31.03 -6.75 -0.17
CA GLY A 26 -30.85 -5.38 0.32
C GLY A 26 -30.26 -5.21 1.73
N THR A 27 -29.92 -6.29 2.46
CA THR A 27 -29.37 -6.16 3.83
C THR A 27 -27.87 -5.88 3.93
N GLY A 28 -27.26 -5.29 2.90
CA GLY A 28 -25.84 -4.88 2.91
C GLY A 28 -24.83 -6.04 3.00
N LYS A 29 -25.15 -7.24 2.49
CA LYS A 29 -24.21 -8.39 2.52
C LYS A 29 -22.89 -8.07 1.82
N THR A 30 -22.95 -7.36 0.70
CA THR A 30 -21.76 -6.88 -0.02
C THR A 30 -20.90 -5.99 0.88
N ASP A 31 -21.50 -5.04 1.61
CA ASP A 31 -20.74 -4.11 2.45
C ASP A 31 -20.07 -4.81 3.63
N VAL A 32 -20.73 -5.85 4.19
CA VAL A 32 -20.11 -6.73 5.19
C VAL A 32 -18.91 -7.48 4.61
N ALA A 33 -19.05 -8.07 3.42
CA ALA A 33 -17.98 -8.80 2.76
C ALA A 33 -16.78 -7.87 2.45
N VAL A 34 -17.05 -6.68 1.90
CA VAL A 34 -16.05 -5.63 1.63
C VAL A 34 -15.31 -5.24 2.92
N GLN A 35 -16.02 -5.06 4.03
CA GLN A 35 -15.39 -4.74 5.31
C GLN A 35 -14.54 -5.88 5.87
N ILE A 36 -14.95 -7.14 5.68
CA ILE A 36 -14.14 -8.30 6.05
C ILE A 36 -12.85 -8.32 5.23
N VAL A 37 -12.93 -8.14 3.91
CA VAL A 37 -11.77 -8.10 3.02
C VAL A 37 -10.78 -7.01 3.44
N ALA A 38 -11.26 -5.78 3.68
CA ALA A 38 -10.41 -4.68 4.12
C ALA A 38 -9.73 -4.97 5.47
N ASN A 39 -10.48 -5.52 6.42
CA ASN A 39 -9.92 -5.87 7.73
C ASN A 39 -8.88 -6.99 7.62
N LEU A 40 -9.10 -8.00 6.78
CA LEU A 40 -8.13 -9.07 6.52
C LEU A 40 -6.87 -8.52 5.87
N TYR A 41 -7.01 -7.62 4.89
CA TYR A 41 -5.88 -6.97 4.22
C TYR A 41 -4.96 -6.23 5.21
N HIS A 42 -5.53 -5.47 6.15
CA HIS A 42 -4.74 -4.72 7.14
C HIS A 42 -4.22 -5.60 8.29
N SER A 43 -5.02 -6.56 8.74
CA SER A 43 -4.67 -7.37 9.93
C SER A 43 -3.70 -8.51 9.61
N PHE A 44 -3.72 -9.00 8.37
CA PHE A 44 -2.93 -10.17 7.95
C PHE A 44 -2.24 -9.90 6.60
N PRO A 45 -1.25 -8.99 6.55
CA PRO A 45 -0.64 -8.51 5.30
C PRO A 45 0.10 -9.59 4.49
N THR A 46 0.39 -10.75 5.10
CA THR A 46 1.04 -11.90 4.44
C THR A 46 0.05 -12.90 3.86
N GLN A 47 -1.24 -12.79 4.21
CA GLN A 47 -2.29 -13.69 3.72
C GLN A 47 -2.87 -13.18 2.40
N ARG A 48 -3.42 -14.11 1.62
CA ARG A 48 -4.11 -13.82 0.36
C ARG A 48 -5.58 -14.17 0.50
N THR A 49 -6.46 -13.25 0.12
CA THR A 49 -7.91 -13.44 0.14
C THR A 49 -8.39 -13.74 -1.28
N VAL A 50 -9.11 -14.84 -1.46
CA VAL A 50 -9.74 -15.20 -2.75
C VAL A 50 -11.22 -14.91 -2.67
N LEU A 51 -11.71 -14.07 -3.58
CA LEU A 51 -13.13 -13.77 -3.75
C LEU A 51 -13.72 -14.62 -4.86
N VAL A 52 -14.84 -15.28 -4.56
CA VAL A 52 -15.56 -16.12 -5.51
C VAL A 52 -17.03 -15.72 -5.51
N THR A 53 -17.60 -15.53 -6.69
CA THR A 53 -19.01 -15.21 -6.89
C THR A 53 -19.59 -16.11 -7.99
N HIS A 54 -20.92 -16.20 -8.06
CA HIS A 54 -21.60 -16.96 -9.11
C HIS A 54 -21.77 -16.16 -10.41
N SER A 55 -21.44 -14.87 -10.42
CA SER A 55 -21.61 -13.99 -11.59
C SER A 55 -20.56 -12.87 -11.61
N ASN A 56 -20.22 -12.42 -12.83
CA ASN A 56 -19.31 -11.30 -13.04
C ASN A 56 -19.86 -9.99 -12.47
N ALA A 57 -21.17 -9.75 -12.55
CA ALA A 57 -21.79 -8.55 -11.99
C ALA A 57 -21.61 -8.46 -10.46
N ALA A 58 -21.77 -9.57 -9.75
CA ALA A 58 -21.51 -9.60 -8.31
C ALA A 58 -20.02 -9.43 -7.97
N LEU A 59 -19.14 -9.93 -8.83
CA LEU A 59 -17.70 -9.72 -8.67
C LEU A 59 -17.33 -8.25 -8.89
N ASN A 60 -17.90 -7.59 -9.90
CA ASN A 60 -17.72 -6.17 -10.18
C ASN A 60 -18.13 -5.31 -8.98
N ASP A 61 -19.35 -5.50 -8.46
CA ASP A 61 -19.87 -4.73 -7.31
C ASP A 61 -18.96 -4.87 -6.07
N LEU A 62 -18.50 -6.10 -5.76
CA LEU A 62 -17.53 -6.30 -4.68
C LEU A 62 -16.20 -5.59 -4.95
N PHE A 63 -15.68 -5.71 -6.17
CA PHE A 63 -14.38 -5.18 -6.55
C PHE A 63 -14.35 -3.65 -6.54
N GLU A 64 -15.35 -3.02 -7.15
CA GLU A 64 -15.54 -1.56 -7.16
C GLU A 64 -15.69 -1.02 -5.74
N LYS A 65 -16.43 -1.70 -4.88
CA LYS A 65 -16.55 -1.27 -3.47
C LYS A 65 -15.28 -1.44 -2.66
N VAL A 66 -14.45 -2.46 -2.94
CA VAL A 66 -13.13 -2.58 -2.31
C VAL A 66 -12.23 -1.42 -2.76
N MET A 67 -12.21 -1.12 -4.07
CA MET A 67 -11.45 0.01 -4.63
C MET A 67 -11.90 1.35 -4.06
N ALA A 68 -13.22 1.60 -4.01
CA ALA A 68 -13.80 2.86 -3.56
C ALA A 68 -13.50 3.20 -2.08
N ARG A 69 -13.04 2.23 -1.28
CA ARG A 69 -12.57 2.50 0.09
C ARG A 69 -11.25 3.25 0.12
N GLY A 70 -10.39 3.04 -0.89
CA GLY A 70 -9.05 3.64 -0.97
C GLY A 70 -8.03 3.11 0.04
N ASP A 71 -8.37 2.11 0.86
CA ASP A 71 -7.49 1.55 1.89
C ASP A 71 -6.75 0.27 1.42
N VAL A 72 -7.16 -0.33 0.30
CA VAL A 72 -6.46 -1.42 -0.38
C VAL A 72 -5.65 -0.86 -1.55
N ASP A 73 -4.33 -1.04 -1.52
CA ASP A 73 -3.47 -0.62 -2.63
C ASP A 73 -3.75 -1.52 -3.84
N GLU A 74 -4.10 -0.88 -4.96
CA GLU A 74 -4.46 -1.54 -6.22
C GLU A 74 -3.38 -2.51 -6.72
N ARG A 75 -2.12 -2.32 -6.31
CA ARG A 75 -1.02 -3.24 -6.61
C ARG A 75 -1.21 -4.66 -6.10
N TYR A 76 -2.07 -4.83 -5.09
CA TYR A 76 -2.41 -6.12 -4.51
C TYR A 76 -3.70 -6.72 -5.06
N MET A 77 -4.37 -6.04 -5.99
CA MET A 77 -5.64 -6.47 -6.57
C MET A 77 -5.43 -7.11 -7.93
N LEU A 78 -6.09 -8.24 -8.15
CA LEU A 78 -6.04 -9.01 -9.40
C LEU A 78 -7.42 -9.61 -9.68
N ARG A 79 -7.88 -9.48 -10.93
CA ARG A 79 -9.08 -10.15 -11.43
C ARG A 79 -8.70 -11.23 -12.43
N LEU A 80 -9.33 -12.39 -12.33
CA LEU A 80 -9.13 -13.52 -13.24
C LEU A 80 -10.47 -13.94 -13.86
N GLY A 81 -10.45 -14.37 -15.13
CA GLY A 81 -11.58 -14.97 -15.82
C GLY A 81 -12.15 -14.13 -16.96
N SER A 82 -13.11 -14.69 -17.70
CA SER A 82 -13.58 -14.15 -18.99
C SER A 82 -14.29 -12.79 -18.92
N GLY A 83 -14.72 -12.35 -17.74
CA GLY A 83 -15.32 -11.02 -17.52
C GLY A 83 -14.31 -9.96 -17.06
N GLU A 84 -13.01 -10.23 -17.13
CA GLU A 84 -11.96 -9.32 -16.64
C GLU A 84 -12.01 -7.92 -17.28
N ARG A 85 -12.54 -7.82 -18.51
CA ARG A 85 -12.69 -6.57 -19.28
C ARG A 85 -14.03 -5.84 -19.06
N ASP A 86 -14.96 -6.47 -18.33
CA ASP A 86 -16.31 -5.91 -18.08
C ASP A 86 -16.36 -4.99 -16.86
N LEU A 87 -15.22 -4.72 -16.22
CA LEU A 87 -15.12 -3.64 -15.25
C LEU A 87 -15.15 -2.32 -16.02
N ASN A 88 -16.07 -1.42 -15.65
CA ASN A 88 -16.01 -0.01 -16.06
C ASN A 88 -14.89 0.69 -15.28
N THR A 89 -13.69 0.18 -15.42
CA THR A 89 -12.47 0.83 -14.97
C THR A 89 -11.99 1.67 -16.14
N ASP A 90 -11.77 2.96 -15.91
CA ASP A 90 -11.02 3.79 -16.86
C ASP A 90 -9.70 3.08 -17.22
N THR A 91 -9.14 3.39 -18.39
CA THR A 91 -7.92 2.73 -18.92
C THR A 91 -6.74 2.71 -17.94
N GLU A 92 -6.77 3.54 -16.90
CA GLU A 92 -5.78 3.62 -15.81
C GLU A 92 -5.85 2.44 -14.81
N HIS A 93 -6.97 1.73 -14.72
CA HIS A 93 -7.22 0.70 -13.69
C HIS A 93 -7.51 -0.69 -14.30
N ASP A 94 -6.63 -1.18 -15.16
CA ASP A 94 -6.73 -2.54 -15.71
C ASP A 94 -6.25 -3.60 -14.68
N PHE A 95 -7.21 -4.35 -14.12
CA PHE A 95 -6.97 -5.42 -13.14
C PHE A 95 -6.80 -6.82 -13.73
N THR A 96 -6.78 -6.94 -15.06
CA THR A 96 -6.41 -8.18 -15.75
C THR A 96 -4.96 -8.56 -15.45
N LYS A 97 -4.58 -9.81 -15.74
CA LYS A 97 -3.17 -10.22 -15.62
C LYS A 97 -2.23 -9.30 -16.41
N THR A 98 -2.58 -8.98 -17.65
CA THR A 98 -1.79 -8.11 -18.52
C THR A 98 -1.76 -6.67 -18.02
N GLY A 99 -2.90 -6.16 -17.56
CA GLY A 99 -3.02 -4.83 -16.95
C GLY A 99 -2.13 -4.68 -15.72
N ARG A 100 -2.15 -5.66 -14.81
CA ARG A 100 -1.29 -5.64 -13.62
C ARG A 100 0.20 -5.66 -13.97
N VAL A 101 0.60 -6.41 -15.00
CA VAL A 101 1.99 -6.40 -15.48
C VAL A 101 2.36 -5.01 -16.02
N ALA A 102 1.54 -4.43 -16.90
CA ALA A 102 1.77 -3.10 -17.45
C ALA A 102 1.84 -2.03 -16.35
N HIS A 103 0.91 -2.08 -15.39
CA HIS A 103 0.89 -1.19 -14.24
C HIS A 103 2.18 -1.30 -13.41
N ILE A 104 2.64 -2.52 -13.09
CA ILE A 104 3.88 -2.73 -12.32
C ILE A 104 5.09 -2.20 -13.09
N LEU A 105 5.14 -2.37 -14.41
CA LEU A 105 6.24 -1.87 -15.24
C LEU A 105 6.27 -0.33 -15.28
N ALA A 106 5.11 0.31 -15.46
CA ALA A 106 5.00 1.77 -15.44
C ALA A 106 5.38 2.35 -14.07
N ARG A 107 4.85 1.75 -12.98
CA ARG A 107 5.19 2.15 -11.60
C ARG A 107 6.68 1.97 -11.31
N ARG A 108 7.30 0.88 -11.78
CA ARG A 108 8.74 0.67 -11.66
C ARG A 108 9.52 1.80 -12.33
N ALA A 109 9.15 2.18 -13.55
CA ALA A 109 9.83 3.27 -14.26
C ALA A 109 9.72 4.60 -13.48
N GLY A 110 8.52 4.95 -12.98
CA GLY A 110 8.32 6.17 -12.18
C GLY A 110 9.09 6.17 -10.85
N LEU A 111 9.17 5.04 -10.15
CA LEU A 111 9.94 4.93 -8.90
C LEU A 111 11.45 5.02 -9.14
N LEU A 112 11.96 4.43 -10.22
CA LEU A 112 13.38 4.54 -10.57
C LEU A 112 13.77 5.99 -10.93
N GLU A 113 12.85 6.74 -11.55
CA GLU A 113 13.04 8.17 -11.76
C GLU A 113 13.12 8.94 -10.43
N GLN A 114 12.27 8.62 -9.46
CA GLN A 114 12.37 9.22 -8.12
C GLN A 114 13.70 8.90 -7.42
N VAL A 115 14.19 7.67 -7.55
CA VAL A 115 15.51 7.29 -7.00
C VAL A 115 16.62 8.09 -7.68
N GLN A 116 16.59 8.23 -9.00
CA GLN A 116 17.56 9.01 -9.76
C GLN A 116 17.57 10.48 -9.32
N LEU A 117 16.40 11.12 -9.24
CA LEU A 117 16.26 12.50 -8.78
C LEU A 117 16.76 12.68 -7.34
N MET A 118 16.45 11.72 -6.46
CA MET A 118 16.94 11.75 -5.08
C MET A 118 18.47 11.65 -5.04
N SER A 119 19.06 10.75 -5.82
CA SER A 119 20.51 10.60 -5.91
C SER A 119 21.21 11.87 -6.39
N GLU A 120 20.67 12.51 -7.44
CA GLU A 120 21.15 13.79 -7.96
C GLU A 120 21.05 14.91 -6.91
N SER A 121 19.93 14.99 -6.18
CA SER A 121 19.73 15.99 -5.13
C SER A 121 20.71 15.85 -3.96
N LEU A 122 21.19 14.63 -3.71
CA LEU A 122 22.17 14.32 -2.67
C LEU A 122 23.62 14.41 -3.15
N GLY A 123 23.83 14.72 -4.44
CA GLY A 123 25.14 14.76 -5.09
C GLY A 123 25.82 13.40 -5.18
N VAL A 124 25.04 12.31 -5.20
CA VAL A 124 25.56 10.93 -5.28
C VAL A 124 25.79 10.52 -6.73
N SER A 125 24.86 10.85 -7.63
CA SER A 125 25.03 10.74 -9.08
C SER A 125 24.88 12.10 -9.76
N GLY A 126 25.44 12.23 -10.95
CA GLY A 126 25.23 13.38 -11.83
C GLY A 126 24.23 13.12 -12.96
N ARG A 127 23.70 14.18 -13.56
CA ARG A 127 22.85 14.08 -14.77
C ARG A 127 23.55 13.40 -15.94
N ALA A 128 24.88 13.48 -16.00
CA ALA A 128 25.69 12.82 -17.03
C ALA A 128 25.73 11.29 -16.89
N GLU A 129 25.34 10.75 -15.73
CA GLU A 129 25.27 9.31 -15.46
C GLU A 129 23.92 8.69 -15.82
N ARG A 130 22.95 9.50 -16.29
CA ARG A 130 21.70 9.00 -16.86
C ARG A 130 21.94 8.30 -18.21
N GLY A 131 20.93 7.56 -18.68
CA GLY A 131 20.94 6.98 -20.01
C GLY A 131 21.00 8.06 -21.12
N PRO A 132 21.37 7.70 -22.37
CA PRO A 132 21.47 8.64 -23.48
C PRO A 132 20.18 9.41 -23.79
N ASP A 133 19.03 8.82 -23.44
CA ASP A 133 17.68 9.37 -23.57
C ASP A 133 17.20 10.10 -22.31
N GLY A 134 18.07 10.26 -21.31
CA GLY A 134 17.72 10.84 -20.01
C GLY A 134 17.05 9.87 -19.04
N SER A 135 16.92 8.59 -19.39
CA SER A 135 16.35 7.58 -18.50
C SER A 135 17.20 7.37 -17.23
N PRO A 136 16.57 6.95 -16.12
CA PRO A 136 17.29 6.54 -14.91
C PRO A 136 18.34 5.47 -15.20
N SER A 137 19.54 5.61 -14.64
CA SER A 137 20.55 4.53 -14.68
C SER A 137 20.36 3.50 -13.56
N TYR A 138 19.49 3.81 -12.59
CA TYR A 138 19.13 2.88 -11.52
C TYR A 138 18.25 1.73 -12.00
N THR A 139 18.52 0.54 -11.46
CA THR A 139 17.65 -0.62 -11.49
C THR A 139 17.05 -0.83 -10.10
N CYS A 140 16.08 -1.75 -9.94
CA CYS A 140 15.56 -2.07 -8.61
C CYS A 140 16.67 -2.56 -7.66
N GLU A 141 17.64 -3.29 -8.20
CA GLU A 141 18.79 -3.80 -7.45
C GLU A 141 19.74 -2.66 -7.03
N THR A 142 20.15 -1.80 -7.97
CA THR A 142 21.04 -0.66 -7.63
C THR A 142 20.37 0.38 -6.75
N SER A 143 19.03 0.48 -6.81
CA SER A 143 18.24 1.29 -5.87
C SER A 143 18.32 0.79 -4.44
N GLU A 144 18.41 -0.52 -4.22
CA GLU A 144 18.57 -1.10 -2.88
C GLU A 144 19.93 -0.74 -2.28
N TYR A 145 21.00 -0.85 -3.08
CA TYR A 145 22.33 -0.39 -2.67
C TYR A 145 22.33 1.12 -2.37
N PHE A 146 21.67 1.94 -3.21
CA PHE A 146 21.53 3.37 -2.96
C PHE A 146 20.83 3.66 -1.63
N GLN A 147 19.72 2.96 -1.36
CA GLN A 147 18.96 3.07 -0.11
C GLN A 147 19.82 2.70 1.11
N LEU A 148 20.59 1.61 1.03
CA LEU A 148 21.41 1.14 2.15
C LEU A 148 22.58 2.08 2.44
N HIS A 149 23.34 2.47 1.41
CA HIS A 149 24.62 3.17 1.58
C HIS A 149 24.47 4.68 1.69
N HIS A 150 23.46 5.27 1.06
CA HIS A 150 23.29 6.73 1.03
C HIS A 150 22.11 7.18 1.89
N ILE A 151 20.93 6.59 1.73
CA ILE A 151 19.72 7.06 2.42
C ILE A 151 19.70 6.65 3.88
N ARG A 152 19.74 5.34 4.19
CA ARG A 152 19.69 4.85 5.57
C ARG A 152 20.78 5.44 6.44
N LYS A 153 22.01 5.53 5.92
CA LYS A 153 23.14 6.13 6.64
C LYS A 153 22.89 7.59 6.99
N ARG A 154 22.39 8.41 6.04
CA ARG A 154 22.07 9.83 6.28
C ARG A 154 20.94 9.98 7.28
N VAL A 155 19.87 9.18 7.17
CA VAL A 155 18.74 9.18 8.10
C VAL A 155 19.20 8.81 9.52
N GLN A 156 19.99 7.76 9.68
CA GLN A 156 20.52 7.35 10.99
C GLN A 156 21.38 8.46 11.64
N ILE A 157 22.26 9.10 10.87
CA ILE A 157 23.07 10.22 11.38
C ILE A 157 22.16 11.38 11.81
N PHE A 158 21.13 11.70 11.01
CA PHE A 158 20.17 12.75 11.34
C PHE A 158 19.40 12.41 12.64
N GLU A 159 18.84 11.21 12.73
CA GLU A 159 18.08 10.75 13.92
C GLU A 159 18.94 10.74 15.19
N SER A 160 20.20 10.30 15.11
CA SER A 160 21.12 10.34 16.25
C SER A 160 21.38 11.77 16.72
N LYS A 161 21.63 12.71 15.79
CA LYS A 161 21.85 14.12 16.13
C LYS A 161 20.60 14.78 16.73
N VAL A 162 19.41 14.46 16.23
CA VAL A 162 18.15 14.95 16.80
C VAL A 162 18.00 14.48 18.26
N LYS A 163 18.28 13.20 18.54
CA LYS A 163 18.22 12.67 19.92
C LYS A 163 19.24 13.30 20.86
N GLU A 164 20.46 13.57 20.39
CA GLU A 164 21.48 14.27 21.18
C GLU A 164 21.05 15.69 21.55
N LEU A 165 20.42 16.40 20.60
CA LEU A 165 19.85 17.73 20.85
C LEU A 165 18.68 17.67 21.83
N GLU A 166 17.76 16.73 21.68
CA GLU A 166 16.62 16.56 22.62
C GLU A 166 17.08 16.22 24.05
N GLY A 167 18.11 15.38 24.19
CA GLY A 167 18.69 15.06 25.50
C GLY A 167 19.41 16.23 26.15
N THR A 168 20.08 17.09 25.38
CA THR A 168 20.76 18.28 25.92
C THR A 168 19.79 19.35 26.41
N TYR A 169 18.61 19.51 25.79
CA TYR A 169 17.58 20.43 26.28
C TYR A 169 16.86 19.93 27.55
N GLY A 170 16.73 18.61 27.75
CA GLY A 170 16.11 18.03 28.95
C GLY A 170 16.97 18.17 30.22
N ASP A 171 18.29 18.15 30.08
CA ASP A 171 19.23 18.31 31.20
C ASP A 171 19.39 19.79 31.62
N GLU A 172 19.25 20.74 30.69
CA GLU A 172 19.30 22.18 31.02
C GLU A 172 18.07 22.67 31.83
N GLU A 173 16.88 22.08 31.64
CA GLU A 173 15.71 22.39 32.46
C GLU A 173 15.85 21.85 33.89
N THR A 174 16.49 20.69 34.06
CA THR A 174 16.72 20.10 35.40
C THR A 174 17.85 20.79 36.16
N GLY A 175 18.83 21.38 35.45
CA GLY A 175 19.92 22.15 36.04
C GLY A 175 19.54 23.55 36.54
N ARG A 176 18.41 24.11 36.09
CA ARG A 176 17.91 25.43 36.53
C ARG A 176 17.01 25.40 37.77
N MET A 177 16.62 24.21 38.25
CA MET A 177 15.77 24.06 39.44
C MET A 177 16.52 23.82 40.77
N ASN A 178 17.86 23.84 40.76
CA ASN A 178 18.68 23.58 41.96
C ASN A 178 19.56 24.77 42.37
N VAL A 179 19.05 26.00 42.23
CA VAL A 179 19.68 27.19 42.82
C VAL A 179 18.60 28.06 43.45
N GLU A 180 18.11 27.66 44.63
CA GLU A 180 17.51 28.54 45.64
C GLU A 180 17.56 27.87 47.03
#